data_AF-C0PFR3-F1
#
_entry.id   AF-C0PFR3-F1
#
_cell.length_a   1.000
_cell.length_b   1.000
_cell.length_c   1.000
_cell.angle_alpha   90.00
_cell.angle_beta   90.00
_cell.angle_gamma   90.00
#
_symmetry.space_group_name_H-M   'P 1'
#
loop_
_entity.id
_entity.type
_entity.pdbx_description
1 polymer ?
#
loop_
_entity_poly.entity_id
_entity_poly.type
_entity_poly.pdbx_seq_one_letter_code
_entity_poly.pdbx_strand_id
1 'polypeptide(L)'
;MAEECLLQATDFSGLLLLYSSLGDAEGITKLASMSKELGKNNVAFLCLFMLGKLEECLQLLVDSNRIPEAALMARSYLPSKVSDIVSIWKKDLQKVNSKAAESLADPAEYPNLFEDWQIALNVEATVAPKRGVYPPAEEYMTYAERSNDSLVEVFKSMNVEEVPSDNGDPVHEVTEDDGVEGSMDDVVEVEPDDSTDGGVLVNGNDGEEHWVLTPDQQ
;
A
#
# COMPACT_ATOMS: atom_id res chain seq x y z
N MET A 1 -22.26 -14.41 26.44
CA MET A 1 -21.23 -14.72 27.46
C MET A 1 -19.84 -14.22 27.07
N ALA A 2 -19.17 -14.77 26.03
CA ALA A 2 -17.81 -14.30 25.68
C ALA A 2 -17.77 -12.83 25.25
N GLU A 3 -18.66 -12.42 24.35
CA GLU A 3 -18.80 -11.02 23.90
C GLU A 3 -19.03 -10.04 25.06
N GLU A 4 -19.99 -10.36 25.93
CA GLU A 4 -20.32 -9.54 27.10
C GLU A 4 -19.13 -9.38 28.04
N CYS A 5 -18.39 -10.45 28.32
CA CYS A 5 -17.19 -10.39 29.15
C CYS A 5 -16.13 -9.46 28.54
N LEU A 6 -15.88 -9.56 27.23
CA LEU A 6 -14.90 -8.74 26.53
C LEU A 6 -15.33 -7.26 26.47
N LEU A 7 -16.62 -6.98 26.27
CA LEU A 7 -17.19 -5.63 26.33
C LEU A 7 -16.99 -5.00 27.71
N GLN A 8 -17.29 -5.73 28.79
CA GLN A 8 -17.08 -5.24 30.16
C GLN A 8 -15.58 -5.05 30.48
N ALA A 9 -14.71 -5.88 29.91
CA ALA A 9 -13.26 -5.76 30.06
C ALA A 9 -12.65 -4.68 29.15
N THR A 10 -13.42 -4.07 28.24
CA THR A 10 -12.92 -3.16 27.19
C THR A 10 -11.80 -3.78 26.33
N ASP A 11 -11.84 -5.10 26.14
CA ASP A 11 -10.86 -5.82 25.34
C ASP A 11 -11.24 -5.75 23.85
N PHE A 12 -10.88 -4.64 23.21
CA PHE A 12 -11.19 -4.43 21.80
C PHE A 12 -10.43 -5.36 20.86
N SER A 13 -9.26 -5.85 21.24
CA SER A 13 -8.51 -6.84 20.45
C SER A 13 -9.24 -8.19 20.48
N GLY A 14 -9.71 -8.62 21.64
CA GLY A 14 -10.53 -9.81 21.79
C GLY A 14 -11.87 -9.69 21.04
N LEU A 15 -12.53 -8.54 21.12
CA LEU A 15 -13.77 -8.27 20.37
C LEU A 15 -13.53 -8.25 18.85
N LEU A 16 -12.42 -7.66 18.40
CA LEU A 16 -12.03 -7.66 17.00
C LEU A 16 -11.88 -9.09 16.49
N LEU A 17 -11.16 -9.94 17.22
CA LEU A 17 -10.96 -11.35 16.87
C LEU A 17 -12.29 -12.11 16.86
N LEU A 18 -13.15 -11.89 17.85
CA LEU A 18 -14.45 -12.54 17.94
C LEU A 18 -15.36 -12.16 16.75
N TYR A 19 -15.56 -10.86 16.52
CA TYR A 19 -16.46 -10.39 15.46
C TYR A 19 -15.93 -10.72 14.06
N SER A 20 -14.62 -10.63 13.82
CA SER A 20 -14.02 -11.02 12.54
C SER A 20 -14.16 -12.52 12.26
N SER A 21 -13.97 -13.36 13.29
CA SER A 21 -14.14 -14.81 13.16
C SER A 21 -15.60 -15.23 12.90
N LEU A 22 -16.55 -14.45 13.42
CA LEU A 22 -17.98 -14.66 13.20
C LEU A 22 -18.49 -14.04 11.88
N GLY A 23 -17.69 -13.20 11.22
CA GLY A 23 -18.16 -12.39 10.09
C GLY A 23 -19.23 -11.37 10.49
N ASP A 24 -19.24 -10.90 11.74
CA ASP A 24 -20.24 -9.96 12.25
C ASP A 24 -19.88 -8.51 11.87
N ALA A 25 -20.37 -8.08 10.71
CA ALA A 25 -20.16 -6.73 10.20
C ALA A 25 -20.78 -5.64 11.11
N GLU A 26 -21.88 -5.91 11.80
CA GLU A 26 -22.51 -4.96 12.72
C GLU A 26 -21.66 -4.79 13.99
N GLY A 27 -21.17 -5.90 14.55
CA GLY A 27 -20.24 -5.93 15.66
C GLY A 27 -18.95 -5.16 15.35
N ILE A 28 -18.34 -5.40 14.19
CA ILE A 28 -17.16 -4.64 13.71
C ILE A 28 -17.48 -3.15 13.56
N THR A 29 -18.66 -2.79 13.06
CA THR A 29 -19.07 -1.39 12.90
C THR A 29 -19.18 -0.69 14.26
N LYS A 30 -19.80 -1.32 15.25
CA LYS A 30 -19.89 -0.78 16.62
C LYS A 30 -18.51 -0.65 17.26
N LEU A 31 -17.67 -1.67 17.09
CA LEU A 31 -16.30 -1.69 17.62
C LEU A 31 -15.43 -0.58 17.01
N ALA A 32 -15.59 -0.29 15.71
CA ALA A 32 -14.89 0.81 15.05
C ALA A 32 -15.16 2.15 15.73
N SER A 33 -16.44 2.48 15.95
CA SER A 33 -16.88 3.72 16.60
C SER A 33 -16.37 3.81 18.03
N MET A 34 -16.58 2.77 18.85
CA MET A 34 -16.12 2.74 20.24
C MET A 34 -14.59 2.87 20.36
N SER A 35 -13.86 2.15 19.50
CA SER A 35 -12.39 2.19 19.48
C SER A 35 -11.88 3.57 19.09
N LYS A 36 -12.53 4.24 18.12
CA LYS A 36 -12.19 5.60 17.71
C LYS A 36 -12.41 6.60 18.84
N GLU A 37 -13.57 6.55 19.50
CA GLU A 37 -13.91 7.42 20.64
C GLU A 37 -12.92 7.29 21.80
N LEU A 38 -12.43 6.06 22.06
CA LEU A 38 -11.46 5.78 23.12
C LEU A 38 -10.00 5.89 22.66
N GLY A 39 -9.75 6.44 21.47
CA GLY A 39 -8.40 6.69 20.93
C GLY A 39 -7.62 5.43 20.56
N LYS A 40 -8.27 4.27 20.46
CA LYS A 40 -7.70 2.99 20.03
C LYS A 40 -7.66 2.92 18.51
N ASN A 41 -6.90 3.84 17.91
CA ASN A 41 -6.88 4.10 16.47
C ASN A 41 -6.54 2.88 15.61
N ASN A 42 -5.61 2.02 16.05
CA ASN A 42 -5.23 0.84 15.27
C ASN A 42 -6.39 -0.17 15.15
N VAL A 43 -7.15 -0.37 16.24
CA VAL A 43 -8.34 -1.25 16.20
C VAL A 43 -9.44 -0.62 15.35
N ALA A 44 -9.68 0.69 15.52
CA ALA A 44 -10.64 1.41 14.69
C ALA A 44 -10.28 1.31 13.20
N PHE A 45 -9.00 1.49 12.85
CA PHE A 45 -8.50 1.37 11.49
C PHE A 45 -8.76 -0.02 10.92
N LEU A 46 -8.40 -1.09 11.63
CA LEU A 46 -8.63 -2.47 11.17
C LEU A 46 -10.12 -2.76 10.98
N CYS A 47 -10.97 -2.31 11.90
CA CYS A 47 -12.42 -2.46 11.75
C CYS A 47 -12.94 -1.77 10.48
N LEU A 48 -12.58 -0.50 10.28
CA LEU A 48 -12.98 0.28 9.10
C LEU A 48 -12.43 -0.34 7.81
N PHE A 49 -11.19 -0.83 7.84
CA PHE A 49 -10.54 -1.45 6.68
C PHE A 49 -11.22 -2.75 6.27
N MET A 50 -11.53 -3.63 7.22
CA MET A 50 -12.31 -4.85 6.95
C MET A 50 -13.71 -4.53 6.42
N LEU A 51 -14.31 -3.43 6.88
CA LEU A 51 -15.59 -2.95 6.35
C LEU A 51 -15.50 -2.26 4.97
N GLY A 52 -14.30 -2.16 4.39
CA GLY A 52 -14.09 -1.46 3.12
C GLY A 52 -14.37 0.06 3.17
N LYS A 53 -14.45 0.65 4.37
CA LYS A 53 -14.72 2.08 4.63
C LYS A 53 -13.43 2.90 4.50
N LEU A 54 -12.83 2.86 3.32
CA LEU A 54 -11.50 3.40 3.06
C LEU A 54 -11.39 4.91 3.32
N GLU A 55 -12.44 5.68 3.01
CA GLU A 55 -12.47 7.12 3.25
C GLU A 55 -12.41 7.44 4.75
N GLU A 56 -13.06 6.63 5.60
CA GLU A 56 -13.00 6.77 7.05
C GLU A 56 -11.63 6.35 7.60
N CYS A 57 -11.01 5.30 7.04
CA CYS A 57 -9.62 4.93 7.37
C CYS A 57 -8.64 6.06 7.04
N LEU A 58 -8.77 6.65 5.85
CA LEU A 58 -7.92 7.73 5.40
C LEU A 58 -8.05 8.94 6.34
N GLN A 59 -9.29 9.31 6.69
CA GLN A 59 -9.55 10.39 7.63
C GLN A 59 -8.96 10.10 9.01
N LEU A 60 -9.06 8.85 9.51
CA LEU A 60 -8.47 8.45 10.80
C LEU A 60 -6.94 8.61 10.82
N LEU A 61 -6.26 8.31 9.72
CA LEU A 61 -4.80 8.52 9.60
C LEU A 61 -4.46 10.01 9.61
N VAL A 62 -5.22 10.84 8.90
CA VAL A 62 -5.06 12.30 8.91
C VAL A 62 -5.31 12.87 10.31
N ASP A 63 -6.41 12.49 10.95
CA ASP A 63 -6.80 12.94 12.30
C ASP A 63 -5.76 12.53 13.37
N SER A 64 -5.09 11.39 13.18
CA SER A 64 -4.01 10.92 14.05
C SER A 64 -2.62 11.43 13.67
N ASN A 65 -2.55 12.41 12.77
CA ASN A 65 -1.31 13.04 12.29
C ASN A 65 -0.30 12.06 11.65
N ARG A 66 -0.81 10.97 11.05
CA ARG A 66 -0.03 9.96 10.31
C ARG A 66 -0.14 10.20 8.81
N ILE A 67 0.22 11.40 8.36
CA ILE A 67 0.02 11.86 6.98
C ILE A 67 0.78 11.03 5.94
N PRO A 68 2.05 10.60 6.15
CA PRO A 68 2.75 9.75 5.18
C PRO A 68 2.05 8.40 4.97
N GLU A 69 1.53 7.79 6.03
CA GLU A 69 0.73 6.55 5.94
C GLU A 69 -0.58 6.80 5.19
N ALA A 70 -1.24 7.95 5.43
CA ALA A 70 -2.42 8.36 4.67
C ALA A 70 -2.12 8.52 3.18
N ALA A 71 -0.96 9.10 2.81
CA ALA A 71 -0.55 9.27 1.43
C ALA A 71 -0.33 7.92 0.73
N LEU A 72 0.34 6.99 1.41
CA LEU A 72 0.54 5.63 0.92
C LEU A 72 -0.79 4.89 0.76
N MET A 73 -1.70 5.01 1.73
CA MET A 73 -3.02 4.42 1.68
C MET A 73 -3.85 4.99 0.51
N ALA A 74 -3.85 6.31 0.33
CA ALA A 74 -4.53 6.95 -0.79
C ALA A 74 -3.98 6.44 -2.12
N ARG A 75 -2.66 6.38 -2.29
CA ARG A 75 -2.05 5.88 -3.54
C ARG A 75 -2.47 4.45 -3.87
N SER A 76 -2.63 3.60 -2.86
CA SER A 76 -2.97 2.18 -3.06
C SER A 76 -4.45 1.92 -3.28
N TYR A 77 -5.33 2.65 -2.60
CA TYR A 77 -6.77 2.31 -2.54
C TYR A 77 -7.73 3.43 -2.96
N LEU A 78 -7.29 4.69 -2.88
CA LEU A 78 -8.09 5.88 -3.19
C LEU A 78 -7.25 6.89 -4.00
N PRO A 79 -6.75 6.52 -5.21
CA PRO A 79 -5.87 7.39 -6.00
C PRO A 79 -6.48 8.78 -6.24
N SER A 80 -7.81 8.90 -6.34
CA SER A 80 -8.53 10.17 -6.43
C SER A 80 -8.28 11.14 -5.28
N LYS A 81 -7.81 10.66 -4.12
CA LYS A 81 -7.51 11.44 -2.91
C LYS A 81 -6.04 11.79 -2.75
N VAL A 82 -5.14 11.28 -3.59
CA VAL A 82 -3.69 11.47 -3.39
C VAL A 82 -3.30 12.94 -3.39
N SER A 83 -3.77 13.75 -4.34
CA SER A 83 -3.43 15.18 -4.40
C SER A 83 -3.89 15.96 -3.16
N ASP A 84 -5.06 15.63 -2.62
CA ASP A 84 -5.56 16.24 -1.37
C ASP A 84 -4.62 15.92 -0.20
N ILE A 85 -4.21 14.66 -0.06
CA ILE A 85 -3.35 14.20 1.04
C ILE A 85 -1.91 14.71 0.88
N VAL A 86 -1.37 14.72 -0.34
CA VAL A 86 -0.04 15.31 -0.64
C VAL A 86 -0.04 16.80 -0.30
N SER A 87 -1.13 17.52 -0.59
CA SER A 87 -1.27 18.92 -0.20
C SER A 87 -1.24 19.12 1.31
N ILE A 88 -1.90 18.24 2.08
CA ILE A 88 -1.84 18.26 3.55
C ILE A 88 -0.41 17.94 4.02
N TRP A 89 0.23 16.94 3.42
CA TRP A 89 1.60 16.53 3.77
C TRP A 89 2.61 17.63 3.50
N LYS A 90 2.56 18.29 2.34
CA LYS A 90 3.40 19.43 1.99
C LYS A 90 3.28 20.52 3.05
N LYS A 91 2.05 20.90 3.44
CA LYS A 91 1.81 21.95 4.45
C LYS A 91 2.34 21.56 5.83
N ASP A 92 2.21 20.30 6.22
CA ASP A 92 2.73 19.84 7.51
C ASP A 92 4.26 19.80 7.51
N LEU A 93 4.85 19.25 6.44
CA LEU A 93 6.29 19.11 6.30
C LEU A 93 7.00 20.46 6.13
N GLN A 94 6.35 21.47 5.54
CA GLN A 94 6.85 22.84 5.45
C GLN A 94 7.21 23.44 6.81
N LYS A 95 6.55 23.02 7.90
CA LYS A 95 6.85 23.47 9.26
C LYS A 95 8.23 23.00 9.75
N VAL A 96 8.74 21.92 9.16
CA VAL A 96 9.95 21.22 9.61
C VAL A 96 11.07 21.34 8.56
N ASN A 97 10.76 21.20 7.28
CA ASN A 97 11.69 21.25 6.16
C ASN A 97 10.97 21.63 4.85
N SER A 98 11.14 22.88 4.39
CA SER A 98 10.50 23.37 3.16
C SER A 98 10.99 22.63 1.91
N LYS A 99 12.30 22.33 1.84
CA LYS A 99 12.90 21.64 0.70
C LYS A 99 12.35 20.23 0.54
N ALA A 100 12.16 19.52 1.64
CA ALA A 100 11.55 18.19 1.62
C ALA A 100 10.08 18.26 1.19
N ALA A 101 9.33 19.28 1.62
CA ALA A 101 7.95 19.49 1.18
C ALA A 101 7.85 19.78 -0.33
N GLU A 102 8.74 20.62 -0.87
CA GLU A 102 8.81 20.92 -2.31
C GLU A 102 9.21 19.69 -3.14
N SER A 103 9.90 18.72 -2.55
CA SER A 103 10.31 17.49 -3.22
C SER A 103 9.17 16.47 -3.37
N LEU A 104 8.03 16.67 -2.71
CA LEU A 104 6.87 15.79 -2.86
C LEU A 104 6.16 16.06 -4.20
N ALA A 105 6.21 15.09 -5.11
CA ALA A 105 5.48 15.15 -6.38
C ALA A 105 3.97 14.95 -6.15
N ASP A 106 3.16 15.74 -6.86
CA ASP A 106 1.70 15.58 -6.92
C ASP A 106 1.32 15.02 -8.29
N PRO A 107 0.52 13.93 -8.37
CA PRO A 107 0.07 13.39 -9.65
C PRO A 107 -0.81 14.36 -10.47
N ALA A 108 -1.43 15.37 -9.86
CA ALA A 108 -2.16 16.41 -10.58
C ALA A 108 -1.22 17.42 -11.27
N GLU A 109 -0.03 17.65 -10.71
CA GLU A 109 0.98 18.59 -11.26
C GLU A 109 1.95 17.88 -12.21
N TYR A 110 2.37 16.65 -11.87
CA TYR A 110 3.35 15.87 -12.61
C TYR A 110 2.83 14.45 -12.95
N PRO A 111 1.76 14.30 -13.76
CA PRO A 111 1.16 12.99 -14.06
C PRO A 111 2.15 11.99 -14.66
N ASN A 112 3.15 12.46 -15.40
CA ASN A 112 4.17 11.64 -16.05
C ASN A 112 5.11 10.91 -15.07
N LEU A 113 5.15 11.31 -13.80
CA LEU A 113 5.92 10.63 -12.75
C LEU A 113 5.15 9.47 -12.11
N PHE A 114 3.88 9.28 -12.48
CA PHE A 114 2.99 8.28 -11.91
C PHE A 114 2.50 7.34 -13.01
N GLU A 115 3.11 6.18 -13.08
CA GLU A 115 2.70 5.12 -14.01
C GLU A 115 1.25 4.69 -13.75
N ASP A 116 0.53 4.40 -14.84
CA ASP A 116 -0.84 3.89 -14.82
C ASP A 116 -1.86 4.74 -14.06
N TRP A 117 -1.56 6.02 -13.83
CA TRP A 117 -2.37 6.88 -12.97
C TRP A 117 -3.84 6.92 -13.38
N GLN A 118 -4.11 7.11 -14.68
CA GLN A 118 -5.48 7.14 -15.19
C GLN A 118 -6.19 5.78 -15.07
N ILE A 119 -5.45 4.67 -15.18
CA ILE A 119 -5.98 3.33 -15.01
C ILE A 119 -6.35 3.11 -13.54
N ALA A 120 -5.50 3.52 -12.60
CA ALA A 120 -5.77 3.44 -11.17
C ALA A 120 -7.05 4.20 -10.79
N LEU A 121 -7.26 5.40 -11.34
CA LEU A 121 -8.51 6.17 -11.15
C LEU A 121 -9.74 5.44 -11.70
N ASN A 122 -9.64 4.84 -12.88
CA ASN A 122 -10.75 4.08 -13.48
C ASN A 122 -11.06 2.80 -12.69
N VAL A 123 -10.03 2.12 -12.19
CA VAL A 123 -10.15 0.96 -11.30
C VAL A 123 -10.85 1.35 -10.00
N GLU A 124 -10.41 2.42 -9.35
CA GLU A 124 -11.06 2.94 -8.13
C GLU A 124 -12.56 3.18 -8.38
N ALA A 125 -12.93 3.89 -9.45
CA ALA A 125 -14.32 4.18 -9.79
C ALA A 125 -15.15 2.91 -10.04
N THR A 126 -14.55 1.88 -10.66
CA THR A 126 -15.21 0.61 -10.96
C THR A 126 -15.42 -0.26 -9.71
N VAL A 127 -14.49 -0.20 -8.77
CA VAL A 127 -14.51 -0.99 -7.52
C VAL A 127 -15.34 -0.28 -6.45
N ALA A 128 -15.40 1.05 -6.45
CA ALA A 128 -16.14 1.86 -5.48
C ALA A 128 -17.55 1.37 -5.14
N PRO A 129 -18.46 1.10 -6.11
CA PRO A 129 -19.81 0.65 -5.80
C PRO A 129 -19.89 -0.77 -5.22
N LYS A 130 -18.81 -1.56 -5.33
CA LYS A 130 -18.74 -2.94 -4.82
C LYS A 130 -18.15 -3.00 -3.41
N ARG A 131 -17.57 -1.91 -2.91
CA ARG A 131 -17.01 -1.84 -1.54
C ARG A 131 -18.12 -1.96 -0.51
N GLY A 132 -17.84 -2.66 0.59
CA GLY A 132 -18.80 -2.90 1.67
C GLY A 132 -19.89 -3.93 1.35
N VAL A 133 -19.79 -4.63 0.22
CA VAL A 133 -20.63 -5.79 -0.08
C VAL A 133 -19.86 -7.04 0.32
N TYR A 134 -20.36 -7.74 1.34
CA TYR A 134 -19.74 -8.97 1.84
C TYR A 134 -20.54 -10.17 1.32
N PRO A 135 -19.95 -11.01 0.45
CA PRO A 135 -20.63 -12.22 0.02
C PRO A 135 -20.81 -13.18 1.21
N PRO A 136 -21.89 -13.97 1.24
CA PRO A 136 -22.07 -15.01 2.24
C PRO A 136 -20.89 -16.00 2.24
N ALA A 137 -20.54 -16.53 3.41
CA ALA A 137 -19.44 -17.49 3.53
C ALA A 137 -19.65 -18.77 2.69
N GLU A 138 -20.90 -19.12 2.39
CA GLU A 138 -21.27 -20.24 1.51
C GLU A 138 -20.70 -20.09 0.09
N GLU A 139 -20.49 -18.85 -0.37
CA GLU A 139 -19.93 -18.57 -1.69
C GLU A 139 -18.40 -18.65 -1.71
N TYR A 140 -17.71 -18.95 -0.60
CA TYR A 140 -16.24 -18.93 -0.53
C TYR A 140 -15.55 -19.70 -1.67
N MET A 141 -16.07 -20.86 -2.05
CA MET A 141 -15.46 -21.69 -3.11
C MET A 141 -15.45 -21.00 -4.48
N THR A 142 -16.38 -20.08 -4.76
CA THR A 142 -16.40 -19.32 -6.02
C THR A 142 -15.33 -18.21 -6.04
N TYR A 143 -14.90 -17.75 -4.86
CA TYR A 143 -13.86 -16.73 -4.70
C TYR A 143 -12.48 -17.32 -4.46
N ALA A 144 -12.38 -18.54 -3.93
CA ALA A 144 -11.13 -19.22 -3.59
C ALA A 144 -10.22 -19.44 -4.81
N GLU A 145 -10.80 -19.59 -6.00
CA GLU A 145 -10.07 -19.80 -7.26
C GLU A 145 -9.76 -18.51 -8.01
N ARG A 146 -10.09 -17.34 -7.46
CA ARG A 146 -9.85 -16.05 -8.12
C ARG A 146 -8.35 -15.78 -8.22
N SER A 147 -7.89 -15.26 -9.36
CA SER A 147 -6.48 -14.92 -9.54
C SER A 147 -6.06 -13.81 -8.56
N ASN A 148 -4.79 -13.85 -8.16
CA ASN A 148 -4.16 -12.85 -7.29
C ASN A 148 -3.61 -11.65 -8.08
N ASP A 149 -4.05 -11.48 -9.33
CA ASP A 149 -3.56 -10.41 -10.20
C ASP A 149 -4.02 -9.05 -9.68
N SER A 150 -3.20 -8.02 -9.88
CA SER A 150 -3.59 -6.65 -9.50
C SER A 150 -4.78 -6.19 -10.33
N LEU A 151 -5.71 -5.46 -9.71
CA LEU A 151 -6.85 -4.87 -10.42
C LEU A 151 -6.42 -3.95 -11.56
N VAL A 152 -5.25 -3.31 -11.44
CA VAL A 152 -4.65 -2.48 -12.50
C VAL A 152 -4.23 -3.34 -13.69
N GLU A 153 -3.63 -4.51 -13.45
CA GLU A 153 -3.19 -5.45 -14.50
C GLU A 153 -4.38 -6.07 -15.23
N VAL A 154 -5.42 -6.46 -14.48
CA VAL A 154 -6.68 -6.96 -15.04
C VAL A 154 -7.36 -5.90 -15.90
N PHE A 155 -7.37 -4.64 -15.44
CA PHE A 155 -7.97 -3.56 -16.22
C PHE A 155 -7.19 -3.26 -17.51
N LYS A 156 -5.85 -3.36 -17.47
CA LYS A 156 -5.01 -3.24 -18.66
C LYS A 156 -5.32 -4.33 -19.67
N SER A 157 -5.37 -5.60 -19.27
CA SER A 157 -5.61 -6.70 -20.20
C SER A 157 -6.99 -6.62 -20.84
N MET A 158 -8.02 -6.16 -20.12
CA MET A 158 -9.35 -5.89 -20.66
C MET A 158 -9.37 -4.76 -21.71
N ASN A 159 -8.52 -3.75 -21.57
CA ASN A 159 -8.50 -2.57 -22.44
C ASN A 159 -7.52 -2.69 -23.63
N VAL A 160 -6.74 -3.78 -23.71
CA VAL A 160 -5.79 -4.04 -24.81
C VAL A 160 -6.46 -4.73 -26.02
N GLU A 161 -7.69 -5.23 -25.90
CA GLU A 161 -8.39 -5.88 -27.02
C GLU A 161 -9.02 -4.92 -28.07
N GLU A 162 -8.94 -3.59 -27.89
CA GLU A 162 -9.39 -2.62 -28.92
C GLU A 162 -8.36 -1.51 -29.18
N VAL A 163 -7.32 -1.83 -29.95
CA VAL A 163 -6.71 -0.89 -30.90
C VAL A 163 -6.01 -1.67 -32.02
N PRO A 164 -6.56 -1.73 -33.25
CA PRO A 164 -5.76 -2.07 -34.41
C PRO A 164 -4.80 -0.90 -34.62
N SER A 165 -3.54 -1.09 -34.23
CA SER A 165 -2.46 -0.18 -34.62
C SER A 165 -2.18 -0.41 -36.11
N ASP A 166 -2.95 0.25 -36.95
CA ASP A 166 -2.56 0.52 -38.33
C ASP A 166 -1.63 1.74 -38.30
N ASN A 167 -0.33 1.47 -38.35
CA ASN A 167 0.68 2.41 -38.79
C ASN A 167 1.79 1.58 -39.44
N GLY A 168 1.48 1.06 -40.62
CA GLY A 168 2.49 0.63 -41.57
C GLY A 168 2.80 1.77 -42.54
N ASP A 169 3.92 2.45 -42.36
CA ASP A 169 4.63 3.07 -43.48
C ASP A 169 6.15 2.88 -43.29
N PRO A 170 6.89 2.48 -44.34
CA PRO A 170 8.25 1.97 -44.21
C PRO A 170 9.26 3.11 -44.24
N VAL A 171 10.17 3.14 -43.27
CA VAL A 171 11.31 4.07 -43.30
C VAL A 171 12.34 3.52 -44.28
N HIS A 172 12.59 4.31 -45.32
CA HIS A 172 13.55 4.08 -46.40
C HIS A 172 14.99 4.12 -45.85
N GLU A 173 15.76 3.06 -46.12
CA GLU A 173 17.21 3.04 -45.95
C GLU A 173 17.86 4.12 -46.83
N VAL A 174 18.71 4.95 -46.23
CA VAL A 174 19.87 5.53 -46.91
C VAL A 174 21.07 5.46 -45.98
N THR A 175 21.99 4.57 -46.34
CA THR A 175 23.36 4.50 -45.87
C THR A 175 24.18 5.55 -46.60
N GLU A 176 24.89 6.43 -45.89
CA GLU A 176 26.13 7.04 -46.39
C GLU A 176 27.13 7.18 -45.23
N ASP A 177 28.28 6.55 -45.45
CA ASP A 177 29.52 6.52 -44.67
C ASP A 177 30.46 7.60 -45.24
N ASP A 178 31.13 8.38 -44.39
CA ASP A 178 32.44 8.98 -44.70
C ASP A 178 33.09 9.64 -43.45
N GLY A 179 34.07 8.96 -42.85
CA GLY A 179 35.46 9.40 -42.88
C GLY A 179 36.04 10.47 -41.90
N VAL A 180 36.70 9.97 -40.84
CA VAL A 180 38.11 10.24 -40.39
C VAL A 180 38.54 11.54 -39.61
N GLU A 181 39.34 11.27 -38.54
CA GLU A 181 40.34 12.08 -37.77
C GLU A 181 39.84 13.21 -36.84
N GLY A 182 40.32 13.41 -35.60
CA GLY A 182 41.34 12.78 -34.77
C GLY A 182 41.56 13.61 -33.48
N SER A 183 42.42 13.10 -32.59
CA SER A 183 43.12 13.78 -31.47
C SER A 183 42.72 13.44 -30.02
N MET A 184 43.81 13.17 -29.29
CA MET A 184 44.07 12.62 -27.96
C MET A 184 43.83 13.57 -26.77
N ASP A 185 43.88 12.95 -25.57
CA ASP A 185 44.15 13.48 -24.21
C ASP A 185 42.95 14.12 -23.48
N ASP A 186 42.57 13.72 -22.26
CA ASP A 186 43.42 13.55 -21.08
C ASP A 186 42.86 12.53 -20.07
N VAL A 187 43.78 11.78 -19.45
CA VAL A 187 43.56 10.79 -18.38
C VAL A 187 43.76 11.49 -17.04
N VAL A 188 42.88 11.24 -16.06
CA VAL A 188 43.23 11.42 -14.64
C VAL A 188 42.88 10.14 -13.90
N GLU A 189 43.91 9.32 -13.68
CA GLU A 189 43.90 8.27 -12.66
C GLU A 189 44.16 8.88 -11.28
N VAL A 190 43.35 8.51 -10.30
CA VAL A 190 43.79 8.42 -8.90
C VAL A 190 43.12 7.19 -8.27
N GLU A 191 43.90 6.13 -8.08
CA GLU A 191 43.60 5.01 -7.16
C GLU A 191 44.23 5.27 -5.78
N PRO A 192 44.19 4.33 -4.82
CA PRO A 192 43.04 3.84 -4.06
C PRO A 192 43.26 4.10 -2.55
N ASP A 193 42.27 3.87 -1.69
CA ASP A 193 42.58 3.55 -0.29
C ASP A 193 41.71 2.42 0.24
N ASP A 194 42.40 1.59 1.02
CA ASP A 194 42.17 0.20 1.38
C ASP A 194 41.39 0.11 2.70
N SER A 195 40.32 -0.69 2.75
CA SER A 195 39.81 -1.19 4.03
C SER A 195 39.03 -2.49 3.87
N THR A 196 39.82 -3.55 3.85
CA THR A 196 39.60 -4.94 4.27
C THR A 196 38.23 -5.35 4.85
N ASP A 197 37.68 -6.37 4.21
CA ASP A 197 37.37 -7.72 4.76
C ASP A 197 36.43 -7.85 5.98
N GLY A 198 35.40 -8.69 5.80
CA GLY A 198 34.45 -9.06 6.84
C GLY A 198 33.36 -9.97 6.31
N GLY A 199 33.72 -11.23 6.04
CA GLY A 199 32.87 -12.26 5.46
C GLY A 199 31.51 -12.47 6.15
N VAL A 200 30.54 -12.79 5.31
CA VAL A 200 29.19 -13.25 5.66
C VAL A 200 29.30 -14.60 6.37
N LEU A 201 29.04 -14.62 7.68
CA LEU A 201 28.79 -15.85 8.43
C LEU A 201 27.27 -16.08 8.51
N VAL A 202 26.83 -17.05 7.72
CA VAL A 202 25.54 -17.71 7.86
C VAL A 202 25.57 -18.52 9.16
N ASN A 203 24.60 -18.30 10.06
CA ASN A 203 24.42 -19.16 11.21
C ASN A 203 22.94 -19.58 11.26
N GLY A 204 22.64 -20.68 10.58
CA GLY A 204 21.56 -21.57 10.96
C GLY A 204 22.16 -22.73 11.73
N ASN A 205 21.67 -22.99 12.94
CA ASN A 205 21.18 -24.32 13.36
C ASN A 205 20.69 -24.29 14.82
N ASP A 206 19.46 -24.78 14.99
CA ASP A 206 18.86 -25.51 16.13
C ASP A 206 19.32 -25.24 17.56
N GLY A 207 18.39 -24.70 18.36
CA GLY A 207 18.39 -24.77 19.82
C GLY A 207 16.98 -25.08 20.32
N GLU A 208 16.83 -26.24 20.93
CA GLU A 208 15.60 -26.87 21.39
C GLU A 208 14.89 -26.05 22.49
N GLU A 209 13.61 -25.69 22.30
CA GLU A 209 12.79 -25.05 23.34
C GLU A 209 12.29 -26.11 24.34
N HIS A 210 12.98 -26.23 25.47
CA HIS A 210 12.55 -27.03 26.61
C HIS A 210 11.54 -26.26 27.47
N TRP A 211 10.26 -26.61 27.37
CA TRP A 211 9.20 -26.13 28.26
C TRP A 211 9.32 -26.75 29.65
N VAL A 212 9.80 -25.98 30.63
CA VAL A 212 9.77 -26.38 32.05
C VAL A 212 8.40 -26.01 32.64
N LEU A 213 7.55 -27.01 32.82
CA LEU A 213 6.35 -26.94 33.66
C LEU A 213 6.78 -26.89 35.14
N THR A 214 6.57 -25.76 35.81
CA THR A 214 6.59 -25.71 37.28
C THR A 214 5.17 -25.93 37.82
N PRO A 215 4.93 -26.93 38.69
CA PRO A 215 3.65 -27.10 39.36
C PRO A 215 3.51 -26.16 40.57
N ASP A 216 2.26 -25.75 40.81
CA ASP A 216 1.81 -25.03 42.01
C ASP A 216 2.21 -25.76 43.29
N GLN A 217 2.73 -25.01 44.27
CA GLN A 217 2.77 -25.42 45.67
C GLN A 217 1.92 -24.48 46.52
N GLN A 218 0.83 -25.07 47.02
CA GLN A 218 0.09 -24.84 48.29
C GLN A 218 -0.06 -23.41 48.83
#